data_AF-A0A7M3Z8E6-F1
#
_entry.id   AF-A0A7M3Z8E6-F1
#
_cell.length_a   1.000
_cell.length_b   1.000
_cell.length_c   1.000
_cell.angle_alpha   90.00
_cell.angle_beta   90.00
_cell.angle_gamma   90.00
#
_symmetry.space_group_name_H-M   'P 1'
#
loop_
_entity.id
_entity.type
_entity.pdbx_description
1 polymer ?
#
loop_
_entity_poly.entity_id
_entity_poly.type
_entity_poly.pdbx_seq_one_letter_code
_entity_poly.pdbx_strand_id
1 'polypeptide(L)'
;MRTLLVALVLAMVLVPSLPAEEEAWAIHAQTDLSTQSDRGLSEVYLPLGLEQTPLVAENEVQWTWWSWSAQTGSDWPDDDALYRASNRNISLDSTSSEVVAEHHAPSNGDAVALSGKVKVVSAEDRVRMVAFDISITPLENLSNHTILYVVLTENIAEDQHRRQAENLVREMRPEVAFSVKANTTTDLVSMLPADHLAA
;
A
#
# COMPACT_ATOMS: atom_id res chain seq x y z
N MET A 1 57.24 -4.30 30.91
CA MET A 1 56.52 -4.87 29.76
C MET A 1 55.19 -5.52 30.14
N ARG A 2 55.10 -6.40 31.14
CA ARG A 2 53.82 -7.03 31.57
C ARG A 2 52.74 -6.04 32.01
N THR A 3 53.09 -4.97 32.72
CA THR A 3 52.14 -3.96 33.21
C THR A 3 51.55 -3.09 32.09
N LEU A 4 52.33 -2.81 31.04
CA LEU A 4 51.87 -2.04 29.88
C LEU A 4 50.85 -2.83 29.04
N LEU A 5 51.06 -4.16 28.94
CA LEU A 5 50.18 -5.06 28.20
C LEU A 5 48.82 -5.23 28.88
N VAL A 6 48.81 -5.31 30.23
CA VAL A 6 47.58 -5.39 31.03
C VAL A 6 46.78 -4.08 30.93
N ALA A 7 47.45 -2.93 30.94
CA ALA A 7 46.78 -1.64 30.79
C ALA A 7 46.13 -1.47 29.41
N LEU A 8 46.77 -1.98 28.35
CA LEU A 8 46.23 -1.92 26.99
C LEU A 8 44.99 -2.80 26.81
N VAL A 9 45.00 -4.01 27.41
CA VAL A 9 43.86 -4.93 27.37
C VAL A 9 42.68 -4.35 28.18
N LEU A 10 42.95 -3.74 29.33
CA LEU A 10 41.90 -3.13 30.15
C LEU A 10 41.27 -1.90 29.45
N ALA A 11 42.06 -1.13 28.70
CA ALA A 11 41.57 0.00 27.93
C ALA A 11 40.68 -0.42 26.74
N MET A 12 40.91 -1.59 26.14
CA MET A 12 40.03 -2.14 25.09
C MET A 12 38.66 -2.60 25.62
N VAL A 13 38.60 -3.08 26.87
CA VAL A 13 37.35 -3.54 27.50
C VAL A 13 36.47 -2.37 27.97
N LEU A 14 37.05 -1.18 28.15
CA LEU A 14 36.35 0.03 28.58
C LEU A 14 35.87 0.92 27.44
N VAL A 15 36.04 0.51 26.18
CA VAL A 15 35.43 1.22 25.05
C VAL A 15 33.93 0.94 25.10
N PRO A 16 33.06 1.95 25.33
CA PRO A 16 31.63 1.74 25.23
C PRO A 16 31.34 1.33 23.79
N SER A 17 30.85 0.11 23.60
CA SER A 17 30.21 -0.28 22.34
C SER A 17 29.05 0.68 22.13
N LEU A 18 29.24 1.65 21.24
CA LEU A 18 28.10 2.40 20.68
C LEU A 18 27.17 1.32 20.13
N PRO A 19 25.87 1.31 20.50
CA PRO A 19 24.93 0.48 19.77
C PRO A 19 24.99 0.93 18.32
N ALA A 20 25.53 0.08 17.45
CA ALA A 20 25.24 0.21 16.03
C ALA A 20 23.74 -0.03 15.94
N GLU A 21 22.95 1.03 15.76
CA GLU A 21 21.65 0.88 15.13
C GLU A 21 21.94 0.34 13.73
N GLU A 22 22.00 -0.98 13.61
CA GLU A 22 21.83 -1.66 12.35
C GLU A 22 20.38 -1.39 11.92
N GLU A 23 20.13 -0.21 11.33
CA GLU A 23 19.03 -0.11 10.40
C GLU A 23 19.38 -1.07 9.26
N ALA A 24 18.87 -2.31 9.36
CA ALA A 24 19.05 -3.38 8.38
C ALA A 24 18.55 -3.02 6.96
N TRP A 25 18.02 -1.81 6.79
CA TRP A 25 17.38 -1.30 5.59
C TRP A 25 17.88 0.11 5.31
N ALA A 26 18.30 0.36 4.07
CA ALA A 26 18.58 1.71 3.62
C ALA A 26 17.27 2.43 3.29
N ILE A 27 17.02 3.58 3.92
CA ILE A 27 15.84 4.42 3.66
C ILE A 27 16.16 5.42 2.53
N HIS A 28 15.37 5.39 1.46
CA HIS A 28 15.54 6.25 0.28
C HIS A 28 14.58 7.44 0.27
N ALA A 29 13.37 7.24 0.77
CA ALA A 29 12.35 8.27 0.92
C ALA A 29 11.44 7.91 2.09
N GLN A 30 10.87 8.92 2.76
CA GLN A 30 9.86 8.71 3.78
C GLN A 30 8.92 9.90 3.90
N THR A 31 7.69 9.64 4.32
CA THR A 31 6.71 10.67 4.66
C THR A 31 5.81 10.18 5.79
N ASP A 32 5.25 11.12 6.55
CA ASP A 32 4.19 10.83 7.51
C ASP A 32 2.89 10.50 6.77
N LEU A 33 2.09 9.61 7.36
CA LEU A 33 0.73 9.33 6.90
C LEU A 33 -0.19 10.52 7.13
N SER A 34 -0.96 10.88 6.10
CA SER A 34 -2.03 11.88 6.18
C SER A 34 -3.38 11.20 6.06
N THR A 35 -4.36 11.60 6.88
CA THR A 35 -5.73 11.08 6.83
C THR A 35 -6.63 12.02 6.03
N GLN A 36 -7.45 11.47 5.13
CA GLN A 36 -8.51 12.18 4.41
C GLN A 36 -9.83 11.45 4.68
N SER A 37 -10.64 11.95 5.62
CA SER A 37 -11.87 11.28 6.07
C SER A 37 -13.16 11.83 5.46
N ASP A 38 -13.07 12.87 4.64
CA ASP A 38 -14.19 13.54 3.98
C ASP A 38 -14.46 13.04 2.55
N ARG A 39 -13.63 12.13 2.03
CA ARG A 39 -13.73 11.61 0.67
C ARG A 39 -14.30 10.19 0.65
N GLY A 40 -15.25 9.95 -0.25
CA GLY A 40 -15.69 8.60 -0.60
C GLY A 40 -14.63 7.82 -1.37
N LEU A 41 -14.93 6.57 -1.73
CA LEU A 41 -14.11 5.73 -2.60
C LEU A 41 -14.89 5.38 -3.86
N SER A 42 -14.30 5.61 -5.03
CA SER A 42 -14.78 5.15 -6.34
C SER A 42 -13.90 4.00 -6.82
N GLU A 43 -14.46 2.81 -6.96
CA GLU A 43 -13.80 1.66 -7.59
C GLU A 43 -14.23 1.59 -9.07
N VAL A 44 -13.29 1.74 -9.99
CA VAL A 44 -13.54 1.92 -11.42
C VAL A 44 -12.93 0.75 -12.20
N TYR A 45 -13.74 0.02 -12.95
CA TYR A 45 -13.30 -1.09 -13.80
C TYR A 45 -13.27 -0.66 -15.26
N LEU A 46 -12.09 -0.71 -15.85
CA LEU A 46 -11.86 -0.24 -17.22
C LEU A 46 -12.37 -1.24 -18.26
N PRO A 47 -13.05 -0.77 -19.32
CA PRO A 47 -13.45 -1.62 -20.44
C PRO A 47 -12.23 -2.00 -21.29
N LEU A 48 -12.34 -3.12 -22.03
CA LEU A 48 -11.28 -3.66 -22.88
C LEU A 48 -10.72 -2.63 -23.90
N GLY A 49 -11.61 -1.81 -24.47
CA GLY A 49 -11.28 -0.88 -25.54
C GLY A 49 -10.47 0.35 -25.12
N LEU A 50 -10.47 0.70 -23.82
CA LEU A 50 -9.79 1.89 -23.24
C LEU A 50 -9.99 3.22 -24.00
N GLU A 51 -11.03 3.34 -24.83
CA GLU A 51 -11.24 4.55 -25.63
C GLU A 51 -11.56 5.77 -24.75
N GLN A 52 -12.02 5.53 -23.52
CA GLN A 52 -12.25 6.55 -22.51
C GLN A 52 -11.82 6.02 -21.14
N THR A 53 -10.71 6.53 -20.60
CA THR A 53 -10.43 6.39 -19.17
C THR A 53 -11.34 7.38 -18.44
N PRO A 54 -12.17 6.93 -17.50
CA PRO A 54 -13.06 7.80 -16.75
C PRO A 54 -12.26 8.84 -15.98
N LEU A 55 -12.75 10.08 -16.00
CA LEU A 55 -12.15 11.20 -15.29
C LEU A 55 -12.11 10.93 -13.80
N VAL A 56 -11.01 11.31 -13.16
CA VAL A 56 -10.85 11.22 -11.70
C VAL A 56 -11.92 12.05 -11.01
N ALA A 57 -12.72 11.41 -10.15
CA ALA A 57 -13.78 12.09 -9.40
C ALA A 57 -13.19 13.12 -8.42
N GLU A 58 -13.61 14.40 -8.53
CA GLU A 58 -13.01 15.51 -7.78
C GLU A 58 -13.19 15.41 -6.24
N ASN A 59 -14.08 14.55 -5.73
CA ASN A 59 -14.40 14.41 -4.30
C ASN A 59 -14.30 12.97 -3.75
N GLU A 60 -13.76 12.04 -4.54
CA GLU A 60 -13.58 10.64 -4.11
C GLU A 60 -12.13 10.23 -4.31
N VAL A 61 -11.65 9.31 -3.48
CA VAL A 61 -10.45 8.54 -3.79
C VAL A 61 -10.82 7.58 -4.91
N GLN A 62 -10.04 7.50 -5.98
CA GLN A 62 -10.31 6.59 -7.09
C GLN A 62 -9.33 5.42 -7.06
N TRP A 63 -9.87 4.20 -7.19
CA TRP A 63 -9.13 2.99 -7.48
C TRP A 63 -9.50 2.51 -8.87
N THR A 64 -8.52 2.44 -9.76
CA THR A 64 -8.74 2.01 -11.14
C THR A 64 -8.25 0.59 -11.33
N TRP A 65 -9.13 -0.27 -11.83
CA TRP A 65 -8.94 -1.70 -11.98
C TRP A 65 -8.86 -2.07 -13.47
N TRP A 66 -7.83 -2.83 -13.82
CA TRP A 66 -7.67 -3.42 -15.14
C TRP A 66 -7.84 -4.94 -15.06
N SER A 67 -8.72 -5.52 -15.88
CA SER A 67 -9.14 -6.92 -15.77
C SER A 67 -8.92 -7.74 -17.04
N TRP A 68 -8.10 -7.24 -17.96
CA TRP A 68 -8.03 -7.77 -19.34
C TRP A 68 -6.60 -8.08 -19.79
N SER A 69 -5.68 -8.36 -18.87
CA SER A 69 -4.27 -8.52 -19.20
C SER A 69 -4.04 -9.73 -20.10
N ALA A 70 -4.63 -10.88 -19.77
CA ALA A 70 -4.50 -12.08 -20.60
C ALA A 70 -5.08 -11.91 -22.03
N GLN A 71 -6.16 -11.13 -22.19
CA GLN A 71 -6.83 -10.94 -23.48
C GLN A 71 -6.13 -9.90 -24.36
N THR A 72 -5.52 -8.89 -23.75
CA THR A 72 -4.86 -7.78 -24.47
C THR A 72 -3.36 -7.93 -24.57
N GLY A 73 -2.77 -8.81 -23.76
CA GLY A 73 -1.33 -8.87 -23.54
C GLY A 73 -0.82 -7.77 -22.62
N SER A 74 -1.67 -7.04 -21.88
CA SER A 74 -1.19 -6.01 -20.92
C SER A 74 -0.25 -6.62 -19.87
N ASP A 75 0.72 -5.83 -19.42
CA ASP A 75 1.57 -6.10 -18.27
C ASP A 75 1.01 -5.54 -16.95
N TRP A 76 -0.13 -4.85 -17.00
CA TRP A 76 -0.85 -4.45 -15.79
C TRP A 76 -1.38 -5.68 -15.02
N PRO A 77 -1.37 -5.65 -13.68
CA PRO A 77 -1.94 -6.74 -12.89
C PRO A 77 -3.46 -6.78 -13.04
N ASP A 78 -4.04 -7.98 -13.13
CA ASP A 78 -5.48 -8.20 -13.25
C ASP A 78 -6.07 -9.15 -12.21
N ASP A 79 -5.25 -9.79 -11.37
CA ASP A 79 -5.67 -10.76 -10.36
C ASP A 79 -6.56 -10.13 -9.29
N ASP A 80 -6.13 -9.03 -8.68
CA ASP A 80 -6.92 -8.29 -7.69
C ASP A 80 -8.18 -7.69 -8.32
N ALA A 81 -8.10 -7.19 -9.55
CA ALA A 81 -9.23 -6.63 -10.27
C ALA A 81 -10.33 -7.70 -10.50
N LEU A 82 -9.95 -8.88 -10.98
CA LEU A 82 -10.85 -9.99 -11.22
C LEU A 82 -11.44 -10.53 -9.91
N TYR A 83 -10.61 -10.68 -8.87
CA TYR A 83 -11.06 -11.08 -7.54
C TYR A 83 -12.08 -10.09 -6.95
N ARG A 84 -11.79 -8.79 -7.04
CA ARG A 84 -12.64 -7.72 -6.52
C ARG A 84 -13.98 -7.66 -7.25
N ALA A 85 -13.97 -7.72 -8.59
CA ALA A 85 -15.19 -7.75 -9.40
C ALA A 85 -16.07 -8.96 -9.05
N SER A 86 -15.47 -10.15 -8.94
CA SER A 86 -16.18 -11.38 -8.57
C SER A 86 -16.87 -11.27 -7.20
N ASN A 87 -16.16 -10.78 -6.18
CA ASN A 87 -16.71 -10.58 -4.84
C ASN A 87 -17.87 -9.57 -4.78
N ARG A 88 -17.96 -8.68 -5.77
CA ARG A 88 -19.03 -7.68 -5.90
C ARG A 88 -20.16 -8.11 -6.84
N ASN A 89 -20.09 -9.32 -7.40
CA ASN A 89 -20.99 -9.80 -8.46
C ASN A 89 -21.02 -8.87 -9.69
N ILE A 90 -19.91 -8.22 -9.98
CA ILE A 90 -19.75 -7.39 -11.18
C ILE A 90 -19.38 -8.30 -12.33
N SER A 91 -20.21 -8.30 -13.38
CA SER A 91 -19.91 -9.01 -14.63
C SER A 91 -19.18 -8.06 -15.57
N LEU A 92 -17.91 -8.36 -15.81
CA LEU A 92 -17.08 -7.62 -16.76
C LEU A 92 -17.28 -8.24 -18.14
N ASP A 93 -17.91 -7.51 -19.06
CA ASP A 93 -18.15 -7.94 -20.44
C ASP A 93 -17.07 -7.35 -21.37
N SER A 94 -16.29 -8.22 -22.00
CA SER A 94 -15.21 -7.82 -22.91
C SER A 94 -15.71 -7.14 -24.19
N THR A 95 -17.00 -7.27 -24.50
CA THR A 95 -17.65 -6.63 -25.65
C THR A 95 -18.26 -5.28 -25.30
N SER A 96 -18.37 -4.95 -24.00
CA SER A 96 -18.84 -3.65 -23.55
C SER A 96 -17.75 -2.60 -23.66
N SER A 97 -18.15 -1.40 -24.07
CA SER A 97 -17.32 -0.19 -24.01
C SER A 97 -17.63 0.67 -22.78
N GLU A 98 -18.58 0.24 -21.94
CA GLU A 98 -18.99 0.98 -20.76
C GLU A 98 -18.02 0.74 -19.60
N VAL A 99 -17.66 1.83 -18.93
CA VAL A 99 -16.96 1.81 -17.64
C VAL A 99 -17.96 1.38 -16.57
N VAL A 100 -17.56 0.44 -15.72
CA VAL A 100 -18.31 0.09 -14.51
C VAL A 100 -17.67 0.78 -13.32
N ALA A 101 -18.45 1.54 -12.54
CA ALA A 101 -17.98 2.21 -11.34
C ALA A 101 -18.87 1.88 -10.15
N GLU A 102 -18.25 1.53 -9.02
CA GLU A 102 -18.89 1.36 -7.72
C GLU A 102 -18.48 2.51 -6.81
N HIS A 103 -19.45 3.14 -6.17
CA HIS A 103 -19.22 4.28 -5.28
C HIS A 103 -19.49 3.89 -3.83
N HIS A 104 -18.57 4.27 -2.96
CA HIS A 104 -18.63 4.04 -1.53
C HIS A 104 -18.61 5.39 -0.82
N ALA A 105 -19.77 5.77 -0.28
CA ALA A 105 -19.90 7.01 0.48
C ALA A 105 -18.96 7.00 1.70
N PRO A 106 -18.40 8.17 2.07
CA PRO A 106 -17.59 8.27 3.28
C PRO A 106 -18.43 7.91 4.51
N SER A 107 -17.77 7.34 5.53
CA SER A 107 -18.43 7.10 6.82
C SER A 107 -18.70 8.41 7.55
N ASN A 108 -19.76 8.45 8.35
CA ASN A 108 -20.03 9.59 9.23
C ASN A 108 -19.03 9.59 10.40
N GLY A 109 -17.93 10.32 10.25
CA GLY A 109 -16.89 10.47 11.26
C GLY A 109 -15.78 9.42 11.16
N ASP A 110 -14.71 9.65 11.94
CA ASP A 110 -13.54 8.81 11.97
C ASP A 110 -13.80 7.60 12.86
N ALA A 111 -13.87 6.40 12.27
CA ALA A 111 -14.00 5.15 13.04
C ALA A 111 -12.64 4.69 13.61
N VAL A 112 -11.55 5.16 13.00
CA VAL A 112 -10.18 4.75 13.29
C VAL A 112 -9.26 5.96 13.20
N ALA A 113 -8.37 6.12 14.17
CA ALA A 113 -7.23 7.02 14.07
C ALA A 113 -6.00 6.26 13.52
N LEU A 114 -5.38 6.83 12.49
CA LEU A 114 -4.17 6.31 11.85
C LEU A 114 -3.02 7.29 12.03
N SER A 115 -1.85 6.76 12.33
CA SER A 115 -0.60 7.53 12.36
C SER A 115 0.55 6.62 11.96
N GLY A 116 1.67 7.20 11.53
CA GLY A 116 2.83 6.41 11.11
C GLY A 116 3.54 7.00 9.91
N LYS A 117 4.36 6.17 9.27
CA LYS A 117 5.21 6.56 8.15
C LYS A 117 5.11 5.56 7.00
N VAL A 118 5.18 6.10 5.79
CA VAL A 118 5.45 5.32 4.57
C VAL A 118 6.89 5.58 4.18
N LYS A 119 7.63 4.52 3.88
CA LYS A 119 9.05 4.55 3.57
C LYS A 119 9.32 3.76 2.29
N VAL A 120 10.18 4.28 1.44
CA VAL A 120 10.83 3.50 0.38
C VAL A 120 12.16 3.02 0.94
N VAL A 121 12.31 1.71 1.07
CA VAL A 121 13.46 1.07 1.71
C VAL A 121 14.14 0.09 0.75
N SER A 122 15.39 -0.29 1.01
CA SER A 122 16.02 -1.44 0.34
C SER A 122 16.87 -2.26 1.29
N ALA A 123 16.84 -3.58 1.09
CA ALA A 123 17.76 -4.50 1.75
C ALA A 123 19.15 -4.49 1.06
N GLU A 124 20.06 -5.37 1.51
CA GLU A 124 21.44 -5.48 0.99
C GLU A 124 21.50 -5.78 -0.51
N ASP A 125 20.52 -6.52 -1.04
CA ASP A 125 20.36 -6.86 -2.46
C ASP A 125 19.93 -5.66 -3.34
N ARG A 126 19.69 -4.49 -2.72
CA ARG A 126 19.23 -3.24 -3.34
C ARG A 126 17.82 -3.31 -3.94
N VAL A 127 17.06 -4.35 -3.65
CA VAL A 127 15.66 -4.45 -4.05
C VAL A 127 14.84 -3.42 -3.25
N ARG A 128 14.07 -2.58 -3.93
CA ARG A 128 13.31 -1.47 -3.31
C ARG A 128 11.93 -1.93 -2.88
N MET A 129 11.53 -1.65 -1.64
CA MET A 129 10.20 -2.01 -1.12
C MET A 129 9.51 -0.77 -0.56
N VAL A 130 8.17 -0.78 -0.55
CA VAL A 130 7.39 0.20 0.20
C VAL A 130 7.06 -0.39 1.56
N ALA A 131 7.58 0.20 2.62
CA ALA A 131 7.29 -0.19 4.00
C ALA A 131 6.32 0.81 4.63
N PHE A 132 5.33 0.27 5.33
CA PHE A 132 4.32 1.00 6.07
C PHE A 132 4.50 0.68 7.55
N ASP A 133 4.94 1.66 8.33
CA ASP A 133 4.93 1.57 9.79
C ASP A 133 3.70 2.32 10.27
N ILE A 134 2.64 1.59 10.65
CA ILE A 134 1.33 2.17 10.95
C ILE A 134 0.92 1.81 12.38
N SER A 135 0.46 2.81 13.12
CA SER A 135 -0.27 2.64 14.36
C SER A 135 -1.75 2.90 14.11
N ILE A 136 -2.58 1.93 14.48
CA ILE A 136 -4.02 1.91 14.23
C ILE A 136 -4.76 1.90 15.57
N THR A 137 -5.63 2.88 15.81
CA THR A 137 -6.45 2.95 17.03
C THR A 137 -7.93 3.10 16.66
N PRO A 138 -8.77 2.07 16.89
CA PRO A 138 -10.22 2.22 16.78
C PRO A 138 -10.73 3.26 17.77
N LEU A 139 -11.57 4.18 17.31
CA LEU A 139 -12.20 5.19 18.15
C LEU A 139 -13.52 4.69 18.77
N GLU A 140 -14.06 3.61 18.20
CA GLU A 140 -15.22 2.88 18.69
C GLU A 140 -15.01 1.37 18.56
N ASN A 141 -15.97 0.58 19.06
CA ASN A 141 -15.91 -0.87 18.90
C ASN A 141 -16.32 -1.23 17.47
N LEU A 142 -15.40 -1.81 16.72
CA LEU A 142 -15.62 -2.25 15.35
C LEU A 142 -16.14 -3.69 15.33
N SER A 143 -16.78 -4.06 14.23
CA SER A 143 -17.19 -5.45 13.98
C SER A 143 -15.97 -6.36 13.84
N ASN A 144 -16.09 -7.63 14.25
CA ASN A 144 -15.07 -8.65 13.97
C ASN A 144 -14.87 -8.93 12.47
N HIS A 145 -15.77 -8.42 11.61
CA HIS A 145 -15.67 -8.51 10.16
C HIS A 145 -15.06 -7.25 9.53
N THR A 146 -14.49 -6.35 10.32
CA THR A 146 -13.84 -5.14 9.80
C THR A 146 -12.51 -5.52 9.15
N ILE A 147 -12.28 -5.02 7.95
CA ILE A 147 -11.07 -5.26 7.17
C ILE A 147 -10.45 -3.90 6.87
N LEU A 148 -9.13 -3.78 7.10
CA LEU A 148 -8.36 -2.65 6.61
C LEU A 148 -7.76 -3.05 5.26
N TYR A 149 -7.84 -2.18 4.26
CA TYR A 149 -7.15 -2.41 2.98
C TYR A 149 -5.95 -1.46 2.87
N VAL A 150 -4.80 -2.01 2.52
CA VAL A 150 -3.63 -1.25 2.08
C VAL A 150 -3.53 -1.43 0.57
N VAL A 151 -3.62 -0.33 -0.17
CA VAL A 151 -3.65 -0.35 -1.64
C VAL A 151 -2.52 0.49 -2.19
N LEU A 152 -1.74 -0.08 -3.11
CA LEU A 152 -0.75 0.64 -3.89
C LEU A 152 -1.37 1.02 -5.23
N THR A 153 -1.39 2.32 -5.50
CA THR A 153 -1.84 2.85 -6.79
C THR A 153 -0.70 3.55 -7.50
N GLU A 154 -0.69 3.46 -8.82
CA GLU A 154 0.17 4.25 -9.67
C GLU A 154 -0.60 5.43 -10.24
N ASN A 155 -0.05 6.64 -10.06
CA ASN A 155 -0.73 7.88 -10.48
C ASN A 155 -1.03 7.89 -11.98
N ILE A 156 -0.03 7.56 -12.80
CA ILE A 156 -0.17 7.42 -14.25
C ILE A 156 0.55 6.14 -14.66
N ALA A 157 -0.21 5.08 -14.90
CA ALA A 157 0.31 3.83 -15.41
C ALA A 157 0.26 3.85 -16.95
N GLU A 158 1.33 3.37 -17.58
CA GLU A 158 1.39 3.08 -19.01
C GLU A 158 1.68 1.59 -19.19
N ASP A 159 0.98 0.92 -20.11
CA ASP A 159 1.27 -0.47 -20.44
C ASP A 159 2.21 -0.59 -21.65
N GLN A 160 2.67 -1.80 -21.96
CA GLN A 160 3.52 -2.05 -23.12
C GLN A 160 2.91 -1.64 -24.49
N HIS A 161 1.61 -1.39 -24.56
CA HIS A 161 0.89 -0.92 -25.74
C HIS A 161 0.67 0.60 -25.75
N ARG A 162 1.24 1.34 -24.80
CA ARG A 162 1.11 2.80 -24.60
C ARG A 162 -0.31 3.25 -24.25
N ARG A 163 -1.10 2.37 -23.64
CA ARG A 163 -2.40 2.68 -23.06
C ARG A 163 -2.16 3.24 -21.67
N GLN A 164 -2.98 4.20 -21.25
CA GLN A 164 -2.78 4.92 -19.99
C GLN A 164 -3.99 4.82 -19.06
N ALA A 165 -3.71 4.65 -17.77
CA ALA A 165 -4.70 4.66 -16.71
C ALA A 165 -4.20 5.50 -15.54
N GLU A 166 -5.11 6.25 -14.91
CA GLU A 166 -4.80 7.02 -13.71
C GLU A 166 -5.23 6.25 -12.46
N ASN A 167 -4.46 6.35 -11.37
CA ASN A 167 -4.70 5.67 -10.10
C ASN A 167 -4.90 4.14 -10.27
N LEU A 168 -4.11 3.53 -11.16
CA LEU A 168 -4.18 2.08 -11.42
C LEU A 168 -3.75 1.33 -10.17
N VAL A 169 -4.59 0.41 -9.68
CA VAL A 169 -4.25 -0.45 -8.56
C VAL A 169 -3.19 -1.46 -9.01
N ARG A 170 -2.03 -1.43 -8.35
CA ARG A 170 -0.92 -2.37 -8.58
C ARG A 170 -0.91 -3.55 -7.61
N GLU A 171 -1.52 -3.36 -6.45
CA GLU A 171 -1.60 -4.34 -5.36
C GLU A 171 -2.66 -3.88 -4.35
N MET A 172 -3.46 -4.82 -3.85
CA MET A 172 -4.38 -4.62 -2.75
C MET A 172 -4.19 -5.71 -1.70
N ARG A 173 -3.80 -5.32 -0.49
CA ARG A 173 -3.68 -6.24 0.65
C ARG A 173 -4.73 -5.99 1.72
N PRO A 174 -5.55 -7.00 2.08
CA PRO A 174 -6.37 -6.94 3.27
C PRO A 174 -5.50 -7.18 4.51
N GLU A 175 -5.48 -6.22 5.41
CA GLU A 175 -4.87 -6.31 6.73
C GLU A 175 -5.96 -6.61 7.78
N VAL A 176 -5.80 -7.73 8.47
CA VAL A 176 -6.78 -8.27 9.44
C VAL A 176 -6.24 -8.34 10.87
N ALA A 177 -5.03 -7.84 11.11
CA ALA A 177 -4.31 -8.03 12.36
C ALA A 177 -4.30 -6.78 13.27
N PHE A 178 -5.38 -5.99 13.28
CA PHE A 178 -5.52 -4.86 14.20
C PHE A 178 -6.65 -5.09 15.21
N SER A 179 -6.50 -4.51 16.40
CA SER A 179 -7.54 -4.57 17.42
C SER A 179 -8.81 -3.92 16.88
N VAL A 180 -9.97 -4.56 17.09
CA VAL A 180 -11.30 -4.01 16.80
C VAL A 180 -11.95 -3.34 18.02
N LYS A 181 -11.28 -3.37 19.17
CA LYS A 181 -11.78 -2.75 20.41
C LYS A 181 -11.41 -1.28 20.47
N ALA A 182 -12.38 -0.46 20.89
CA ALA A 182 -12.19 0.97 21.09
C ALA A 182 -10.96 1.26 21.97
N ASN A 183 -10.19 2.28 21.60
CA ASN A 183 -9.04 2.81 22.32
C ASN A 183 -7.90 1.80 22.54
N THR A 184 -7.84 0.75 21.71
CA THR A 184 -6.75 -0.23 21.76
C THR A 184 -5.90 -0.10 20.51
N THR A 185 -4.71 0.48 20.66
CA THR A 185 -3.77 0.66 19.55
C THR A 185 -3.12 -0.64 19.13
N THR A 186 -2.96 -0.86 17.83
CA THR A 186 -2.13 -1.92 17.25
C THR A 186 -1.10 -1.31 16.33
N ASP A 187 0.15 -1.72 16.51
CA ASP A 187 1.26 -1.35 15.64
C ASP A 187 1.49 -2.45 14.60
N LEU A 188 1.57 -2.06 13.34
CA LEU A 188 1.75 -2.93 12.18
C LEU A 188 2.92 -2.42 11.35
N VAL A 189 3.77 -3.35 10.92
CA VAL A 189 4.71 -3.13 9.82
C VAL A 189 4.26 -3.98 8.65
N SER A 190 3.89 -3.33 7.55
CA SER A 190 3.53 -4.01 6.28
C SER A 190 4.53 -3.63 5.20
N MET A 191 4.84 -4.55 4.29
CA MET A 191 5.81 -4.34 3.22
C MET A 191 5.23 -4.79 1.88
N LEU A 192 5.30 -3.92 0.88
CA LEU A 192 4.95 -4.21 -0.50
C LEU A 192 6.24 -4.37 -1.32
N PRO A 193 6.44 -5.51 -2.01
CA PRO A 193 7.67 -5.83 -2.71
C PRO A 193 7.89 -4.97 -3.97
N ALA A 194 9.14 -4.97 -4.44
CA ALA A 194 9.64 -4.14 -5.55
C ALA A 194 9.01 -4.44 -6.90
N ASP A 195 8.49 -5.65 -7.08
CA ASP A 195 7.95 -6.12 -8.35
C ASP A 195 6.77 -5.23 -8.80
N HIS A 196 6.12 -4.55 -7.85
CA HIS A 196 5.04 -3.58 -8.09
C HIS A 196 5.53 -2.12 -8.24
N LEU A 197 6.84 -1.87 -8.09
CA LEU A 197 7.49 -0.58 -8.31
C LEU A 197 8.31 -0.53 -9.62
N ALA A 198 8.52 -1.69 -10.25
CA ALA A 198 9.12 -1.78 -11.57
C ALA A 198 8.01 -1.58 -12.61
N ALA A 199 8.03 -0.42 -13.27
CA ALA A 199 7.36 -0.23 -14.55
C ALA A 199 8.20 -0.85 -15.67
#